data_AF-A0A0R3QUR6-F1
#
_entry.id   AF-A0A0R3QUR6-F1
#
_cell.length_a   1.000
_cell.length_b   1.000
_cell.length_c   1.000
_cell.angle_alpha   90.00
_cell.angle_beta   90.00
_cell.angle_gamma   90.00
#
_symmetry.space_group_name_H-M   'P 1'
#
loop_
_entity.id
_entity.type
_entity.pdbx_description
1 polymer ?
#
loop_
_entity_poly.entity_id
_entity_poly.type
_entity_poly.pdbx_seq_one_letter_code
_entity_poly.pdbx_strand_id
1 'polypeptide(L)'
;MTVLKTGNEFSDAFSEQYEQSAIDKFISTILCRGDFARQKLDAKPVSFFQLFRFATTYDRFMMILGAFLAVICGIGQPTICLIGGKITNILLVTKNYICLKNVSLNITCTMRKEYMKSLLRQDATWFDQQKSGTLTVQLNANIEKIKDGIGDKVGMILRGVAMFLTSLVIGFIYEWRITLVMLGTGPASAALLSLMARVCF
;
A
#
# COMPACT_ATOMS: atom_id res chain seq x y z
N MET A 1 -7.73 27.31 -35.68
CA MET A 1 -8.38 26.25 -36.49
C MET A 1 -7.54 24.96 -36.61
N THR A 2 -6.29 24.96 -36.13
CA THR A 2 -5.36 23.81 -36.19
C THR A 2 -5.55 22.76 -35.08
N VAL A 3 -6.41 22.99 -34.08
CA VAL A 3 -6.63 22.08 -32.94
C VAL A 3 -7.63 20.96 -33.26
N LEU A 4 -8.58 21.19 -34.17
CA LEU A 4 -9.56 20.15 -34.56
C LEU A 4 -8.99 19.14 -35.57
N LYS A 5 -7.89 19.49 -36.26
CA LYS A 5 -7.22 18.58 -37.19
C LYS A 5 -6.38 17.53 -36.45
N THR A 6 -5.73 17.94 -35.35
CA THR A 6 -5.08 17.02 -34.42
C THR A 6 -6.06 16.11 -33.70
N GLY A 7 -7.31 16.51 -33.46
CA GLY A 7 -8.31 15.65 -32.80
C GLY A 7 -8.69 14.41 -33.59
N ASN A 8 -8.93 14.54 -34.90
CA ASN A 8 -9.23 13.39 -35.76
C ASN A 8 -7.97 12.58 -36.09
N GLU A 9 -6.82 13.21 -36.38
CA GLU A 9 -5.56 12.49 -36.61
C GLU A 9 -5.05 11.77 -35.35
N PHE A 10 -5.35 12.28 -34.15
CA PHE A 10 -5.05 11.62 -32.87
C PHE A 10 -6.03 10.47 -32.55
N SER A 11 -7.29 10.59 -32.98
CA SER A 11 -8.29 9.51 -32.89
C SER A 11 -7.99 8.36 -33.87
N ASP A 12 -7.44 8.67 -35.05
CA ASP A 12 -7.09 7.68 -36.06
C ASP A 12 -5.74 6.99 -35.77
N ALA A 13 -4.84 7.64 -35.01
CA ALA A 13 -3.60 7.02 -34.50
C ALA A 13 -3.83 6.06 -33.31
N PHE A 14 -5.00 6.13 -32.67
CA PHE A 14 -5.38 5.31 -31.53
C PHE A 14 -5.82 3.90 -31.94
N SER A 15 -6.26 3.70 -33.19
CA SER A 15 -6.82 2.44 -33.70
C SER A 15 -5.78 1.45 -34.28
N GLU A 16 -4.49 1.63 -33.97
CA GLU A 16 -3.44 0.68 -34.35
C GLU A 16 -3.36 -0.47 -33.31
N GLN A 17 -3.96 -1.60 -33.67
CA GLN A 17 -4.07 -2.81 -32.85
C GLN A 17 -2.68 -3.32 -32.39
N TYR A 18 -2.43 -3.30 -31.08
CA TYR A 18 -1.14 -3.63 -30.45
C TYR A 18 -0.93 -5.15 -30.27
N GLU A 19 0.20 -5.68 -30.76
CA GLU A 19 0.66 -7.05 -30.49
C GLU A 19 1.34 -7.14 -29.11
N GLN A 20 0.89 -8.08 -28.27
CA GLN A 20 1.28 -8.20 -26.87
C GLN A 20 2.78 -8.51 -26.68
N SER A 21 3.47 -7.69 -25.89
CA SER A 21 4.90 -7.83 -25.57
C SER A 21 5.17 -8.99 -24.61
N ALA A 22 6.40 -9.53 -24.63
CA ALA A 22 6.84 -10.62 -23.75
C ALA A 22 6.66 -10.30 -22.25
N ILE A 23 6.69 -9.01 -21.90
CA ILE A 23 6.47 -8.52 -20.54
C ILE A 23 5.01 -8.71 -20.11
N ASP A 24 4.03 -8.46 -20.99
CA ASP A 24 2.60 -8.69 -20.68
C ASP A 24 2.29 -10.19 -20.54
N LYS A 25 2.97 -11.03 -21.32
CA LYS A 25 2.92 -12.49 -21.17
C LYS A 25 3.56 -12.94 -19.86
N PHE A 26 4.68 -12.34 -19.45
CA PHE A 26 5.34 -12.65 -18.18
C PHE A 26 4.50 -12.18 -16.97
N ILE A 27 3.93 -10.97 -17.04
CA ILE A 27 3.02 -10.43 -16.03
C ILE A 27 1.74 -11.26 -15.94
N SER A 28 1.15 -11.69 -17.06
CA SER A 28 0.00 -12.62 -17.08
C SER A 28 0.35 -13.99 -16.51
N THR A 29 1.57 -14.47 -16.76
CA THR A 29 2.06 -15.76 -16.23
C THR A 29 2.25 -15.68 -14.71
N ILE A 30 2.78 -14.56 -14.19
CA ILE A 30 2.92 -14.30 -12.75
C ILE A 30 1.57 -14.06 -12.06
N LEU A 31 0.66 -13.30 -12.67
CA LEU A 31 -0.63 -12.96 -12.08
C LEU A 31 -1.66 -14.08 -12.20
N CYS A 32 -1.38 -15.14 -12.99
CA CYS A 32 -2.30 -16.26 -13.27
C CYS A 32 -3.74 -15.80 -13.59
N ARG A 33 -3.87 -14.60 -14.15
CA ARG A 33 -5.13 -13.99 -14.56
C ARG A 33 -5.02 -13.73 -16.06
N GLY A 34 -5.61 -14.62 -16.85
CA GLY A 34 -5.58 -14.56 -18.32
C GLY A 34 -6.49 -13.49 -18.94
N ASP A 35 -7.21 -12.71 -18.14
CA ASP A 35 -8.24 -11.78 -18.61
C ASP A 35 -7.71 -10.65 -19.51
N PHE A 36 -6.50 -10.15 -19.26
CA PHE A 36 -5.90 -9.09 -20.09
C PHE A 36 -5.41 -9.58 -21.45
N ALA A 37 -5.30 -10.90 -21.68
CA ALA A 37 -4.92 -11.45 -22.98
C ALA A 37 -6.02 -11.31 -24.04
N ARG A 38 -7.27 -11.00 -23.64
CA ARG A 38 -8.42 -10.81 -24.55
C ARG A 38 -9.05 -9.43 -24.52
N GLN A 39 -8.64 -8.54 -23.63
CA GLN A 39 -9.12 -7.16 -23.64
C GLN A 39 -8.39 -6.40 -24.77
N LYS A 40 -9.09 -6.09 -25.86
CA LYS A 40 -8.60 -5.17 -26.88
C LYS A 40 -8.41 -3.81 -26.20
N LEU A 41 -7.18 -3.52 -25.78
CA LEU A 41 -6.79 -2.23 -25.27
C LEU A 41 -6.91 -1.25 -26.43
N ASP A 42 -7.91 -0.37 -26.33
CA ASP A 42 -8.26 0.66 -27.33
C ASP A 42 -7.09 1.61 -27.63
N ALA A 43 -6.08 1.67 -26.75
CA ALA A 43 -4.86 2.45 -26.91
C ALA A 43 -3.61 1.57 -26.85
N LYS A 44 -2.67 1.76 -27.77
CA LYS A 44 -1.29 1.27 -27.62
C LYS A 44 -0.71 1.80 -26.29
N PRO A 45 -0.22 0.93 -25.38
CA PRO A 45 0.35 1.38 -24.12
C PRO A 45 1.57 2.25 -24.41
N VAL A 46 1.48 3.52 -24.00
CA VAL A 46 2.58 4.48 -24.15
C VAL A 46 3.64 4.12 -23.13
N SER A 47 4.90 4.10 -23.56
CA SER A 47 6.02 3.83 -22.66
C SER A 47 6.05 4.87 -21.52
N PHE A 48 6.31 4.43 -20.29
CA PHE A 48 6.46 5.31 -19.13
C PHE A 48 7.41 6.50 -19.42
N PHE A 49 8.49 6.26 -20.16
CA PHE A 49 9.45 7.30 -20.52
C PHE A 49 8.92 8.31 -21.56
N GLN A 50 8.00 7.90 -22.43
CA GLN A 50 7.31 8.84 -23.35
C GLN A 50 6.35 9.76 -22.60
N LEU A 51 5.73 9.27 -21.52
CA LEU A 51 4.89 10.09 -20.65
C LEU A 51 5.72 11.20 -19.96
N PHE A 52 6.96 10.89 -19.58
CA PHE A 52 7.90 11.87 -19.03
C PHE A 52 8.46 12.87 -20.06
N ARG A 53 8.13 12.76 -21.35
CA ARG A 53 8.52 13.75 -22.37
C ARG A 53 7.83 15.11 -22.17
N PHE A 54 6.67 15.12 -21.52
CA PHE A 54 5.93 16.34 -21.19
C PHE A 54 6.37 17.00 -19.87
N ALA A 55 7.25 16.35 -19.10
CA ALA A 55 7.73 16.89 -17.84
C ALA A 55 8.71 18.04 -18.08
N THR A 56 8.47 19.18 -17.45
CA THR A 56 9.37 20.34 -17.50
C THR A 56 10.65 20.08 -16.70
N THR A 57 11.65 20.96 -16.85
CA THR A 57 12.93 20.80 -16.14
C THR A 57 12.75 20.83 -14.61
N TYR A 58 11.84 21.66 -14.09
CA TYR A 58 11.51 21.70 -12.67
C TYR A 58 10.85 20.41 -12.20
N ASP A 59 9.94 19.83 -13.00
CA ASP A 59 9.31 18.54 -12.70
C ASP A 59 10.36 17.42 -12.63
N ARG A 60 11.36 17.46 -13.52
CA ARG A 60 12.47 16.50 -13.52
C ARG A 60 13.35 16.62 -12.28
N PHE A 61 13.62 17.84 -11.80
CA PHE A 61 14.31 18.03 -10.52
C PHE A 61 13.49 17.50 -9.33
N MET A 62 12.19 17.78 -9.29
CA MET A 62 11.31 17.29 -8.22
C MET A 62 11.22 15.76 -8.20
N MET A 63 11.22 15.11 -9.36
CA MET A 63 11.24 13.65 -9.46
C MET A 63 12.54 13.04 -8.92
N ILE A 64 13.69 13.63 -9.26
CA ILE A 64 14.99 13.13 -8.77
C ILE A 64 15.09 13.29 -7.25
N LEU A 65 14.67 14.45 -6.73
CA LEU A 65 14.61 14.69 -5.29
C LEU A 65 13.65 13.72 -4.59
N GLY A 66 12.46 13.51 -5.16
CA GLY A 66 11.47 12.55 -4.67
C GLY A 66 11.99 11.11 -4.69
N ALA A 67 12.75 10.72 -5.73
CA ALA A 67 13.38 9.42 -5.82
C ALA A 67 14.41 9.20 -4.71
N PHE A 68 15.24 10.21 -4.45
CA PHE A 68 16.22 10.17 -3.36
C PHE A 68 15.55 10.05 -1.98
N LEU A 69 14.51 10.84 -1.73
CA LEU A 69 13.70 10.77 -0.51
C LEU A 69 13.01 9.40 -0.35
N ALA A 70 12.49 8.83 -1.44
CA ALA A 70 11.85 7.51 -1.42
C ALA A 70 12.84 6.41 -1.04
N VAL A 71 14.10 6.49 -1.49
CA VAL A 71 15.16 5.55 -1.10
C VAL A 71 15.50 5.69 0.38
N ILE A 72 15.70 6.92 0.89
CA ILE A 72 15.95 7.16 2.32
C ILE A 72 14.81 6.59 3.16
N CYS A 73 13.57 6.83 2.76
CA CYS A 73 12.39 6.33 3.46
C CYS A 73 12.28 4.79 3.40
N GLY A 74 12.65 4.18 2.27
CA GLY A 74 12.69 2.73 2.10
C GLY A 74 13.74 2.05 2.98
N ILE A 75 14.90 2.68 3.18
CA ILE A 75 15.93 2.21 4.13
C ILE A 75 15.48 2.41 5.58
N GLY A 76 14.80 3.53 5.86
CA GLY A 76 14.32 3.88 7.19
C GLY A 76 13.30 2.88 7.75
N GLN A 77 12.35 2.40 6.93
CA GLN A 77 11.28 1.48 7.39
C GLN A 77 11.77 0.20 8.10
N PRO A 78 12.63 -0.64 7.49
CA PRO A 78 13.12 -1.85 8.15
C PRO A 78 13.98 -1.52 9.37
N THR A 79 14.74 -0.43 9.30
CA THR A 79 15.58 0.05 10.42
C THR A 79 14.73 0.47 11.62
N ILE A 80 13.64 1.21 11.39
CA ILE A 80 12.68 1.63 12.43
C ILE A 80 11.96 0.42 13.01
N CYS A 81 11.61 -0.57 12.20
CA CYS A 81 11.01 -1.82 12.68
C CYS A 81 11.94 -2.56 13.64
N LEU A 82 13.25 -2.64 13.32
CA LEU A 82 14.26 -3.25 14.19
C LEU A 82 14.40 -2.51 15.53
N ILE A 83 14.56 -1.20 15.49
CA ILE A 83 14.67 -0.36 16.69
C ILE A 83 13.37 -0.45 17.50
N GLY A 84 12.23 -0.36 16.83
CA GLY A 84 10.89 -0.49 17.39
C GLY A 84 10.66 -1.85 18.04
N GLY A 85 11.17 -2.94 17.47
CA GLY A 85 11.12 -4.28 18.08
C GLY A 85 11.85 -4.33 19.42
N LYS A 86 13.05 -3.74 19.49
CA LYS A 86 13.83 -3.67 20.74
C LYS A 86 13.15 -2.79 21.79
N ILE A 87 12.62 -1.63 21.38
CA ILE A 87 11.89 -0.72 22.28
C ILE A 87 10.58 -1.37 22.75
N THR A 88 9.81 -1.97 21.84
CA THR A 88 8.55 -2.66 22.14
C THR A 88 8.76 -3.76 23.16
N ASN A 89 9.82 -4.56 23.04
CA ASN A 89 10.12 -5.59 24.04
C ASN A 89 10.31 -5.00 25.45
N ILE A 90 11.09 -3.92 25.57
CA ILE A 90 11.33 -3.23 26.84
C ILE A 90 10.02 -2.63 27.40
N LEU A 91 9.22 -2.01 26.54
CA LEU A 91 7.94 -1.43 26.93
C LEU A 91 6.92 -2.50 27.35
N LEU A 92 6.83 -3.63 26.65
CA LEU A 92 5.90 -4.72 26.95
C LEU A 92 6.16 -5.31 28.33
N VAL A 93 7.43 -5.55 28.66
CA VAL A 93 7.84 -6.06 29.98
C VAL A 93 7.46 -5.06 31.07
N THR A 94 7.71 -3.77 30.83
CA THR A 94 7.44 -2.70 31.80
C THR A 94 5.94 -2.45 31.97
N LYS A 95 5.16 -2.45 30.88
CA LYS A 95 3.71 -2.21 30.89
C LYS A 95 2.93 -3.35 31.50
N ASN A 96 3.28 -4.61 31.22
CA ASN A 96 2.66 -5.77 31.87
C ASN A 96 2.79 -5.68 33.39
N TYR A 97 4.01 -5.37 33.86
CA TYR A 97 4.28 -5.21 35.28
C TYR A 97 3.43 -4.11 35.94
N ILE A 98 3.36 -2.91 35.34
CA ILE A 98 2.57 -1.79 35.87
C ILE A 98 1.06 -2.08 35.79
N CYS A 99 0.60 -2.72 34.70
CA CYS A 99 -0.80 -3.05 34.50
C CYS A 99 -1.32 -4.00 35.58
N LEU A 100 -0.58 -5.10 35.84
CA LEU A 100 -0.95 -6.07 36.87
C LEU A 100 -1.07 -5.40 38.24
N LYS A 101 -0.16 -4.47 38.54
CA LYS A 101 -0.18 -3.68 39.78
C LYS A 101 -1.40 -2.76 39.88
N ASN A 102 -1.76 -2.06 38.80
CA ASN A 102 -2.92 -1.16 38.79
C ASN A 102 -4.26 -1.90 38.83
N VAL A 103 -4.35 -3.07 38.21
CA VAL A 103 -5.54 -3.94 38.26
C VAL A 103 -5.85 -4.34 39.69
N SER A 104 -4.83 -4.75 40.46
CA SER A 104 -5.01 -5.05 41.89
C SER A 104 -5.60 -3.87 42.67
N LEU A 105 -5.17 -2.64 42.39
CA LEU A 105 -5.67 -1.44 43.07
C LEU A 105 -7.11 -1.06 42.63
N ASN A 106 -7.40 -1.18 41.34
CA ASN A 106 -8.73 -0.85 40.81
C ASN A 106 -9.80 -1.82 41.27
N ILE A 107 -9.49 -3.12 41.37
CA ILE A 107 -10.42 -4.10 41.91
C ILE A 107 -10.87 -3.70 43.33
N THR A 108 -9.95 -3.20 44.16
CA THR A 108 -10.26 -2.68 45.49
C THR A 108 -11.16 -1.44 45.47
N CYS A 109 -11.01 -0.55 44.47
CA CYS A 109 -11.82 0.67 44.34
C CYS A 109 -13.20 0.42 43.70
N THR A 110 -13.30 -0.50 42.75
CA THR A 110 -14.57 -0.87 42.10
C THR A 110 -15.55 -1.48 43.09
N MET A 111 -15.05 -2.29 44.03
CA MET A 111 -15.84 -2.78 45.17
C MET A 111 -16.50 -1.64 45.95
N ARG A 112 -15.83 -0.47 46.07
CA ARG A 112 -16.38 0.72 46.74
C ARG A 112 -17.33 1.55 45.87
N LYS A 113 -17.22 1.46 44.54
CA LYS A 113 -17.96 2.31 43.59
C LYS A 113 -19.31 1.72 43.18
N GLU A 114 -19.38 0.41 42.92
CA GLU A 114 -20.66 -0.27 42.65
C GLU A 114 -21.60 -0.21 43.86
N TYR A 115 -21.00 -0.17 45.07
CA TYR A 115 -21.68 0.18 46.31
C TYR A 115 -22.35 1.57 46.25
N MET A 116 -21.66 2.56 45.68
CA MET A 116 -22.13 3.96 45.59
C MET A 116 -23.05 4.23 44.40
N LYS A 117 -23.01 3.39 43.36
CA LYS A 117 -23.71 3.57 42.09
C LYS A 117 -25.09 2.92 42.09
N SER A 118 -25.27 1.86 42.87
CA SER A 118 -26.60 1.34 43.25
C SER A 118 -27.49 2.42 43.90
N LEU A 119 -26.87 3.52 44.34
CA LEU A 119 -27.50 4.65 45.01
C LEU A 119 -28.09 5.73 44.06
N LEU A 120 -27.80 5.77 42.74
CA LEU A 120 -27.98 7.01 41.92
C LEU A 120 -28.61 6.86 40.50
N ARG A 121 -29.26 5.74 40.18
CA ARG A 121 -29.61 5.32 38.81
C ARG A 121 -30.97 5.84 38.31
N GLN A 122 -31.02 7.05 37.73
CA GLN A 122 -32.26 7.64 37.17
C GLN A 122 -32.06 8.15 35.71
N ASP A 123 -33.14 8.30 34.92
CA ASP A 123 -33.22 8.01 33.45
C ASP A 123 -32.99 9.11 32.39
N ALA A 124 -32.83 8.64 31.14
CA ALA A 124 -32.17 9.27 30.00
C ALA A 124 -33.04 9.41 28.73
N THR A 125 -33.51 10.63 28.47
CA THR A 125 -34.15 11.07 27.20
C THR A 125 -33.11 11.43 26.11
N TRP A 126 -31.81 11.18 26.33
CA TRP A 126 -30.74 11.98 25.72
C TRP A 126 -30.07 11.42 24.44
N PHE A 127 -30.24 10.16 24.08
CA PHE A 127 -29.28 9.51 23.18
C PHE A 127 -29.63 9.46 21.69
N ASP A 128 -30.61 10.23 21.23
CA ASP A 128 -31.13 10.11 19.87
C ASP A 128 -30.42 11.02 18.85
N GLN A 129 -29.57 10.38 18.02
CA GLN A 129 -29.49 10.53 16.54
C GLN A 129 -29.07 11.91 15.95
N GLN A 130 -28.52 12.07 14.74
CA GLN A 130 -28.60 11.33 13.47
C GLN A 130 -27.42 11.72 12.52
N LYS A 131 -27.24 10.95 11.44
CA LYS A 131 -26.24 11.09 10.35
C LYS A 131 -26.81 11.69 9.04
N SER A 132 -25.92 12.10 8.11
CA SER A 132 -25.73 11.51 6.74
C SER A 132 -25.44 12.51 5.59
N GLY A 133 -24.75 12.04 4.53
CA GLY A 133 -24.78 12.63 3.18
C GLY A 133 -23.68 12.07 2.23
N THR A 134 -24.05 11.32 1.17
CA THR A 134 -23.14 10.47 0.35
C THR A 134 -23.41 10.56 -1.16
N LEU A 135 -23.17 11.71 -1.81
CA LEU A 135 -23.40 11.86 -3.26
C LEU A 135 -22.33 12.68 -4.02
N THR A 136 -21.42 13.35 -3.33
CA THR A 136 -20.28 14.07 -3.96
C THR A 136 -19.15 13.12 -4.43
N VAL A 137 -19.29 11.81 -4.18
CA VAL A 137 -18.18 10.84 -4.15
C VAL A 137 -17.76 10.33 -5.54
N GLN A 138 -18.62 10.37 -6.54
CA GLN A 138 -18.43 9.51 -7.71
C GLN A 138 -17.66 10.16 -8.88
N LEU A 139 -17.58 11.50 -8.95
CA LEU A 139 -16.97 12.23 -10.06
C LEU A 139 -15.45 12.45 -9.88
N ASN A 140 -15.02 12.74 -8.65
CA ASN A 140 -13.60 12.79 -8.30
C ASN A 140 -12.90 11.46 -8.61
N ALA A 141 -13.62 10.35 -8.54
CA ALA A 141 -13.08 9.00 -8.63
C ALA A 141 -12.37 8.64 -9.95
N ASN A 142 -12.61 9.31 -11.08
CA ASN A 142 -11.99 8.94 -12.36
C ASN A 142 -10.71 9.75 -12.67
N ILE A 143 -10.62 10.99 -12.21
CA ILE A 143 -9.41 11.81 -12.33
C ILE A 143 -8.37 11.36 -11.30
N GLU A 144 -8.83 10.92 -10.12
CA GLU A 144 -7.99 10.33 -9.08
C GLU A 144 -7.19 9.13 -9.61
N LYS A 145 -7.83 8.21 -10.35
CA LYS A 145 -7.20 6.96 -10.83
C LYS A 145 -5.95 7.17 -11.68
N ILE A 146 -5.94 8.20 -12.52
CA ILE A 146 -4.80 8.50 -13.40
C ILE A 146 -3.67 9.18 -12.61
N LYS A 147 -4.05 10.09 -11.71
CA LYS A 147 -3.12 10.77 -10.81
C LYS A 147 -2.46 9.80 -9.82
N ASP A 148 -3.21 8.81 -9.33
CA ASP A 148 -2.72 7.74 -8.46
C ASP A 148 -1.62 6.90 -9.13
N GLY A 149 -1.78 6.59 -10.42
CA GLY A 149 -0.84 5.74 -11.16
C GLY A 149 0.53 6.38 -11.35
N ILE A 150 0.59 7.69 -11.60
CA ILE A 150 1.84 8.40 -11.91
C ILE A 150 2.51 8.96 -10.65
N GLY A 151 1.71 9.51 -9.73
CA GLY A 151 2.25 10.19 -8.54
C GLY A 151 2.71 9.21 -7.45
N ASP A 152 1.87 8.23 -7.12
CA ASP A 152 2.07 7.39 -5.94
C ASP A 152 2.79 6.08 -6.26
N LYS A 153 2.38 5.40 -7.36
CA LYS A 153 2.91 4.06 -7.67
C LYS A 153 4.39 4.05 -8.05
N VAL A 154 4.88 5.08 -8.76
CA VAL A 154 6.30 5.17 -9.13
C VAL A 154 7.18 5.28 -7.89
N GLY A 155 6.78 6.11 -6.93
CA GLY A 155 7.45 6.23 -5.63
C GLY A 155 7.37 4.94 -4.81
N MET A 156 6.22 4.26 -4.81
CA MET A 156 6.05 2.97 -4.12
C MET A 156 6.98 1.88 -4.67
N ILE A 157 7.13 1.76 -5.99
CA ILE A 157 8.01 0.76 -6.60
C ILE A 157 9.47 1.03 -6.19
N LEU A 158 9.92 2.27 -6.31
CA LEU A 158 11.28 2.64 -5.96
C LEU A 158 11.58 2.41 -4.47
N ARG A 159 10.65 2.80 -3.60
CA ARG A 159 10.70 2.54 -2.16
C ARG A 159 10.72 1.05 -1.85
N GLY A 160 9.89 0.26 -2.56
CA GLY A 160 9.83 -1.19 -2.41
C GLY A 160 11.14 -1.88 -2.74
N VAL A 161 11.80 -1.49 -3.84
CA VAL A 161 13.12 -2.01 -4.21
C VAL A 161 14.17 -1.66 -3.15
N ALA A 162 14.21 -0.41 -2.70
CA ALA A 162 15.14 0.02 -1.66
C ALA A 162 14.92 -0.72 -0.33
N MET A 163 13.66 -0.89 0.06
CA MET A 163 13.28 -1.61 1.27
C MET A 163 13.64 -3.10 1.19
N PHE A 164 13.41 -3.74 0.04
CA PHE A 164 13.76 -5.15 -0.17
C PHE A 164 15.26 -5.39 -0.03
N LEU A 165 16.09 -4.57 -0.70
CA LEU A 165 17.54 -4.67 -0.61
C LEU A 165 18.03 -4.42 0.81
N THR A 166 17.52 -3.39 1.47
CA THR A 166 17.90 -3.05 2.85
C THR A 166 17.54 -4.17 3.82
N SER A 167 16.33 -4.71 3.72
CA SER A 167 15.86 -5.79 4.58
C SER A 167 16.65 -7.09 4.36
N LEU A 168 17.03 -7.38 3.12
CA LEU A 168 17.83 -8.56 2.80
C LEU A 168 19.23 -8.45 3.41
N VAL A 169 19.92 -7.33 3.21
CA VAL A 169 21.25 -7.08 3.78
C VAL A 169 21.24 -7.16 5.31
N ILE A 170 20.28 -6.49 5.95
CA ILE A 170 20.17 -6.49 7.42
C ILE A 170 19.85 -7.90 7.94
N GLY A 171 18.94 -8.63 7.30
CA GLY A 171 18.58 -10.00 7.70
C GLY A 171 19.80 -10.95 7.68
N PHE A 172 20.60 -10.89 6.61
CA PHE A 172 21.81 -11.71 6.49
C PHE A 172 22.87 -11.39 7.55
N ILE A 173 22.98 -10.13 8.00
CA ILE A 173 23.96 -9.71 9.02
C ILE A 173 23.59 -10.23 10.41
N TYR A 174 22.32 -10.16 10.81
CA TYR A 174 21.91 -10.52 12.17
C TYR A 174 21.77 -12.04 12.36
N GLU A 175 21.03 -12.71 11.49
CA GLU A 175 20.67 -14.13 11.68
C GLU A 175 20.46 -14.82 10.33
N TRP A 176 21.56 -15.21 9.65
CA TRP A 176 21.51 -15.79 8.30
C TRP A 176 20.62 -17.04 8.18
N ARG A 177 20.50 -17.82 9.27
CA ARG A 177 19.75 -19.09 9.32
C ARG A 177 18.25 -18.86 9.16
N ILE A 178 17.70 -17.86 9.85
CA ILE A 178 16.26 -17.55 9.80
C ILE A 178 15.93 -16.84 8.48
N THR A 179 16.82 -16.00 7.98
CA THR A 179 16.64 -15.30 6.70
C THR A 179 16.59 -16.26 5.51
N LEU A 180 17.44 -17.30 5.47
CA LEU A 180 17.36 -18.31 4.41
C LEU A 180 16.03 -19.06 4.38
N VAL A 181 15.51 -19.43 5.55
CA VAL A 181 14.20 -20.11 5.65
C VAL A 181 13.10 -19.19 5.12
N MET A 182 13.10 -17.92 5.50
CA MET A 182 12.12 -16.94 5.03
C MET A 182 12.24 -16.66 3.52
N LEU A 183 13.47 -16.61 2.98
CA LEU A 183 13.70 -16.44 1.55
C LEU A 183 13.10 -17.61 0.75
N GLY A 184 13.19 -18.84 1.27
CA GLY A 184 12.53 -20.01 0.69
C GLY A 184 11.00 -19.98 0.76
N THR A 185 10.42 -19.41 1.82
CA THR A 185 8.95 -19.28 1.93
C THR A 185 8.37 -18.25 0.96
N GLY A 186 9.17 -17.30 0.47
CA GLY A 186 8.76 -16.30 -0.53
C GLY A 186 8.15 -16.91 -1.80
N PRO A 187 8.91 -17.69 -2.60
CA PRO A 187 8.38 -18.35 -3.79
C PRO A 187 7.31 -19.39 -3.47
N ALA A 188 7.35 -20.06 -2.30
CA ALA A 188 6.31 -20.98 -1.89
C ALA A 188 4.95 -20.28 -1.70
N SER A 189 4.95 -19.09 -1.07
CA SER A 189 3.74 -18.27 -0.94
C SER A 189 3.22 -17.80 -2.29
N ALA A 190 4.10 -17.36 -3.20
CA ALA A 190 3.73 -16.97 -4.55
C ALA A 190 3.14 -18.13 -5.36
N ALA A 191 3.70 -19.34 -5.23
CA ALA A 191 3.20 -20.54 -5.87
C ALA A 191 1.82 -20.95 -5.34
N LEU A 192 1.58 -20.82 -4.03
CA LEU A 192 0.26 -21.08 -3.43
C LEU A 192 -0.79 -20.09 -3.91
N LEU A 193 -0.48 -18.79 -3.96
CA LEU A 193 -1.38 -17.79 -4.53
C LEU A 193 -1.68 -18.08 -6.01
N SER A 194 -0.65 -18.47 -6.77
CA SER A 194 -0.79 -18.86 -8.17
C SER A 194 -1.67 -20.09 -8.35
N LEU A 195 -1.56 -21.10 -7.48
CA LEU A 195 -2.39 -22.30 -7.49
C LEU A 195 -3.86 -21.98 -7.15
N MET A 196 -4.09 -21.19 -6.09
CA MET A 196 -5.45 -20.80 -5.68
C MET A 196 -6.14 -19.95 -6.75
N ALA A 197 -5.39 -19.07 -7.42
CA ALA A 197 -5.91 -18.29 -8.54
C ALA A 197 -6.34 -19.18 -9.73
N ARG A 198 -5.67 -20.32 -9.94
CA ARG A 198 -6.03 -21.29 -10.98
C ARG A 198 -7.18 -22.22 -10.61
N VAL A 199 -7.45 -22.43 -9.32
CA VAL A 199 -8.56 -23.29 -8.84
C VAL A 199 -9.89 -22.51 -8.75
N CYS A 200 -9.82 -21.19 -8.56
CA CYS A 200 -10.98 -20.32 -8.45
C CYS A 200 -11.56 -19.87 -9.82
N PHE A 201 -10.90 -20.20 -10.93
CA PHE A 201 -11.28 -19.85 -12.30
C PHE A 201 -11.50 -21.11 -13.14
#